data_AF-A0A3M1WXX7-F1
#
_entry.id   AF-A0A3M1WXX7-F1
#
_cell.length_a   1.000
_cell.length_b   1.000
_cell.length_c   1.000
_cell.angle_alpha   90.00
_cell.angle_beta   90.00
_cell.angle_gamma   90.00
#
_symmetry.space_group_name_H-M   'P 1'
#
loop_
_entity.id
_entity.type
_entity.pdbx_description
1 polymer ?
#
loop_
_entity_poly.entity_id
_entity_poly.type
_entity_poly.pdbx_seq_one_letter_code
_entity_poly.pdbx_strand_id
1 'polypeptide(L)' 'EEIGHVAIGSRWFRHLCAERGLEPEAEFRRLIQAYMRGTLRGPFHVEARRAAGFSDEELAALEALEAP' A
#
# COMPACT_ATOMS: atom_id res chain seq x y z
N GLU A 1 -17.72 3.38 1.19
CA GLU A 1 -17.39 2.12 1.88
C GLU A 1 -15.96 1.66 1.63
N GLU A 2 -15.41 1.84 0.42
CA GLU A 2 -14.03 1.42 0.05
C GLU A 2 -12.90 1.96 0.95
N ILE A 3 -12.92 3.24 1.35
CA ILE A 3 -11.87 3.80 2.25
C ILE A 3 -11.81 3.03 3.57
N GLY A 4 -12.97 2.66 4.14
CA GLY A 4 -13.06 1.91 5.38
C GLY A 4 -12.48 0.50 5.24
N HIS A 5 -12.78 -0.19 4.14
CA HIS A 5 -12.19 -1.49 3.83
C HIS A 5 -10.66 -1.41 3.72
N VAL A 6 -10.14 -0.43 2.97
CA VAL A 6 -8.70 -0.24 2.81
C VAL A 6 -8.04 0.11 4.14
N ALA A 7 -8.67 0.97 4.96
CA ALA A 7 -8.15 1.37 6.26
C ALA A 7 -7.98 0.19 7.23
N ILE A 8 -8.93 -0.75 7.22
CA ILE A 8 -8.85 -1.99 8.01
C ILE A 8 -7.65 -2.83 7.54
N GLY A 9 -7.44 -2.95 6.23
CA GLY A 9 -6.27 -3.61 5.65
C GLY A 9 -4.96 -2.97 6.10
N SER A 10 -4.82 -1.65 5.95
CA SER A 10 -3.65 -0.88 6.39
C SER A 10 -3.33 -1.06 7.87
N ARG A 11 -4.37 -1.11 8.72
CA ARG A 11 -4.22 -1.34 10.17
C ARG A 11 -3.66 -2.72 10.47
N TRP A 12 -4.24 -3.77 9.88
CA TRP A 12 -3.78 -5.14 10.11
C TRP A 12 -2.39 -5.40 9.53
N PHE A 13 -2.08 -4.81 8.37
CA PHE A 13 -0.75 -4.87 7.79
C PHE A 13 0.33 -4.35 8.76
N ARG A 14 0.13 -3.15 9.31
CA ARG A 14 1.06 -2.57 10.29
C ARG A 14 1.14 -3.38 11.57
N HIS A 15 0.00 -3.87 12.07
CA HIS A 15 -0.04 -4.73 13.25
C HIS A 15 0.79 -6.00 13.07
N LEU A 16 0.63 -6.69 11.94
CA LEU A 16 1.37 -7.92 11.63
C LEU A 16 2.86 -7.64 11.37
N CYS A 17 3.21 -6.50 10.78
CA CYS A 17 4.60 -6.09 10.65
C CYS A 17 5.24 -5.91 12.04
N ALA A 18 4.56 -5.22 12.95
CA ALA A 18 5.04 -5.04 14.32
C ALA A 18 5.19 -6.38 15.07
N GLU A 19 4.21 -7.28 14.96
CA GLU A 19 4.26 -8.61 15.58
C GLU A 19 5.43 -9.46 15.07
N ARG A 20 5.80 -9.28 13.79
CA ARG A 20 6.87 -10.04 13.12
C ARG A 20 8.23 -9.33 13.13
N GLY A 21 8.32 -8.13 13.69
CA GLY A 21 9.54 -7.31 13.66
C GLY A 21 9.94 -6.84 12.26
N LEU A 22 8.97 -6.67 11.36
CA LEU A 22 9.18 -6.17 10.00
C LEU A 22 8.96 -4.66 9.94
N GLU A 23 9.77 -3.98 9.13
CA GLU A 23 9.56 -2.58 8.79
C GLU A 23 8.43 -2.50 7.73
N PRO A 24 7.29 -1.83 8.03
CA PRO A 24 6.11 -1.84 7.16
C PRO A 24 6.37 -1.35 5.73
N GLU A 25 7.15 -0.29 5.52
CA GLU A 25 7.33 0.33 4.21
C GLU A 25 8.19 -0.54 3.28
N ALA A 26 9.28 -1.10 3.81
CA ALA A 26 10.12 -2.08 3.14
C ALA A 26 9.34 -3.36 2.80
N GLU A 27 8.55 -3.87 3.75
CA GLU A 27 7.73 -5.06 3.52
C GLU A 27 6.62 -4.79 2.49
N PHE A 28 5.99 -3.62 2.53
CA PHE A 28 5.00 -3.21 1.56
C PHE A 28 5.59 -3.15 0.16
N ARG A 29 6.74 -2.49 -0.03
CA ARG A 29 7.47 -2.46 -1.31
C ARG A 29 7.79 -3.87 -1.80
N ARG A 30 8.29 -4.74 -0.91
CA ARG A 30 8.62 -6.14 -1.24
C ARG A 30 7.40 -6.91 -1.72
N LEU A 31 6.28 -6.81 -0.99
CA LEU A 31 5.03 -7.50 -1.31
C LEU A 31 4.45 -7.03 -2.64
N ILE A 32 4.44 -5.72 -2.85
CA ILE A 32 3.96 -5.13 -4.09
C ILE A 32 4.80 -5.60 -5.28
N GLN A 33 6.13 -5.56 -5.19
CA GLN A 33 7.01 -6.08 -6.26
C GLN A 33 6.84 -7.59 -6.49
N ALA A 34 6.63 -8.36 -5.41
CA ALA A 34 6.49 -9.81 -5.51
C ALA A 34 5.18 -10.24 -6.18
N TYR A 35 4.07 -9.57 -5.83
CA TYR A 35 2.71 -10.03 -6.14
C TYR A 35 1.97 -9.17 -7.16
N MET A 36 2.25 -7.87 -7.26
CA MET A 36 1.66 -7.01 -8.29
C MET A 36 2.48 -7.11 -9.59
N ARG A 37 2.39 -8.27 -10.25
CA ARG A 37 3.03 -8.51 -11.55
C ARG A 37 2.06 -8.16 -12.67
N GLY A 38 2.13 -6.91 -13.12
CA GLY A 38 1.35 -6.42 -14.26
C GLY A 38 1.27 -4.90 -14.27
N THR A 39 0.79 -4.35 -15.38
CA THR A 39 0.47 -2.94 -15.51
C THR A 39 -0.67 -2.60 -14.56
N LEU A 40 -0.36 -2.01 -13.41
CA LEU A 40 -1.41 -1.41 -12.61
C LEU A 40 -1.92 -0.20 -13.38
N ARG A 41 -3.15 -0.31 -13.89
CA ARG A 41 -3.81 0.81 -14.55
C ARG A 41 -4.27 1.77 -13.47
N GLY A 42 -3.64 2.94 -13.45
CA GLY A 42 -4.11 4.06 -12.65
C GLY A 42 -5.47 4.61 -13.14
N PRO A 43 -6.03 5.59 -12.42
CA PRO A 43 -5.39 6.33 -11.34
C PRO A 43 -5.51 5.64 -9.97
N PHE A 44 -4.40 5.57 -9.24
CA PHE A 44 -4.43 5.14 -7.85
C PHE A 44 -4.96 6.28 -6.98
N HIS A 45 -6.28 6.39 -6.78
CA HIS A 45 -6.93 7.41 -5.94
C HIS A 45 -6.14 7.76 -4.64
N VAL A 46 -5.24 8.77 -4.73
CA VAL A 46 -4.19 9.01 -3.73
C VAL A 46 -4.79 9.53 -2.44
N GLU A 47 -5.73 10.48 -2.55
CA GLU A 47 -6.43 11.06 -1.39
C GLU A 47 -7.20 10.00 -0.60
N ALA A 48 -7.85 9.06 -1.29
CA ALA A 48 -8.58 7.96 -0.65
C ALA A 48 -7.63 6.99 0.08
N ARG A 49 -6.47 6.68 -0.52
CA ARG A 49 -5.45 5.80 0.10
C ARG A 49 -4.78 6.48 1.29
N ARG A 50 -4.49 7.78 1.19
CA ARG A 50 -4.01 8.60 2.31
C ARG A 50 -5.02 8.60 3.47
N ALA A 51 -6.31 8.79 3.17
CA ALA A 51 -7.38 8.70 4.17
C ALA A 51 -7.51 7.29 4.77
N ALA A 52 -7.15 6.25 4.00
CA ALA A 52 -7.08 4.87 4.47
C ALA A 52 -5.76 4.52 5.20
N GLY A 53 -4.91 5.51 5.47
CA GLY A 53 -3.71 5.36 6.28
C GLY A 53 -2.48 4.89 5.51
N PHE A 54 -2.39 5.11 4.21
CA PHE A 54 -1.13 4.91 3.48
C PHE A 54 -0.12 6.01 3.85
N SER A 55 1.15 5.65 4.01
CA SER A 55 2.25 6.61 4.14
C SER A 55 2.63 7.21 2.79
N ASP A 56 3.38 8.31 2.81
CA ASP A 56 3.89 8.93 1.59
C ASP A 56 4.81 7.98 0.82
N GLU A 57 5.58 7.12 1.51
CA GLU A 57 6.42 6.10 0.86
C GLU A 57 5.59 5.00 0.20
N GLU A 58 4.52 4.55 0.84
CA GLU A 58 3.61 3.55 0.29
C GLU A 58 2.90 4.10 -0.98
N LEU A 59 2.53 5.38 -0.97
CA LEU A 59 1.92 6.04 -2.13
C LEU A 59 2.94 6.20 -3.28
N ALA A 60 4.15 6.66 -2.99
CA ALA A 60 5.21 6.78 -4.00
C ALA A 60 5.57 5.43 -4.62
N ALA A 61 5.59 4.35 -3.82
CA ALA A 61 5.83 3.00 -4.32
C ALA A 61 4.72 2.50 -5.26
N LEU A 62 3.47 2.91 -5.04
CA LEU A 62 2.34 2.59 -5.93
C LEU A 62 2.42 3.39 -7.23
N GLU A 63 2.67 4.69 -7.16
CA GLU A 63 2.82 5.55 -8.35
C GLU A 63 3.96 5.09 -9.25
N ALA A 64 5.07 4.60 -8.67
CA ALA A 64 6.18 4.04 -9.44
C ALA A 64 5.82 2.79 -10.27
N LEU A 65 4.65 2.18 -10.04
CA LEU A 65 4.15 1.01 -10.78
C LEU A 65 3.06 1.38 -11.77
N GLU A 66 2.62 2.64 -11.78
CA GLU A 66 1.76 3.16 -12.82
C GLU A 66 2.56 3.15 -14.12
N ALA A 67 2.13 2.33 -15.08
CA ALA A 67 2.69 2.44 -16.42
C ALA A 67 2.07 3.64 -17.14
N PRO A 68 2.83 4.30 -18.03
CA PRO A 68 2.35 5.42 -18.82
C PRO A 68 1.18 5.06 -19.74
#